data_AF-A0A495J814-F1
#
_entry.id   AF-A0A495J814-F1
#
_cell.length_a   1.000
_cell.length_b   1.000
_cell.length_c   1.000
_cell.angle_alpha   90.00
_cell.angle_beta   90.00
_cell.angle_gamma   90.00
#
_symmetry.space_group_name_H-M   'P 1'
#
loop_
_entity.id
_entity.type
_entity.pdbx_description
1 polymer ?
#
loop_
_entity_poly.entity_id
_entity_poly.type
_entity_poly.pdbx_seq_one_letter_code
_entity_poly.pdbx_strand_id
1 'polypeptide(L)'
;MENYKNKLGNLADKLKQERPKTPIQEVMPVKAEPVPNEPEVQFNNRIPKGLLKRLKTFGLEYDESLKDINIQALELYLSHKAKPEQTIKNAE
;
A
#
# COMPACT_ATOMS: atom_id res chain seq x y z
N MET A 1 10.50 -56.42 41.38
CA MET A 1 10.18 -55.02 41.76
C MET A 1 11.22 -54.00 41.27
N GLU A 2 12.47 -54.39 41.01
CA GLU A 2 13.54 -53.46 40.54
C GLU A 2 13.28 -52.85 39.16
N ASN A 3 12.68 -53.61 38.24
CA ASN A 3 12.37 -53.15 36.89
C ASN A 3 11.40 -51.96 36.82
N TYR A 4 10.56 -51.76 37.84
CA TYR A 4 9.60 -50.66 37.89
C TYR A 4 10.25 -49.36 38.36
N LYS A 5 11.11 -49.43 39.39
CA LYS A 5 11.92 -48.28 39.85
C LYS A 5 12.86 -47.79 38.75
N ASN A 6 13.46 -48.69 37.99
CA ASN A 6 14.36 -48.33 36.89
C ASN A 6 13.63 -47.62 35.73
N LYS A 7 12.38 -47.98 35.44
CA LYS A 7 11.55 -47.30 34.43
C LYS A 7 11.14 -45.89 34.88
N LEU A 8 10.83 -45.70 36.16
CA LEU A 8 10.48 -44.39 36.72
C LEU A 8 11.68 -43.45 36.81
N GLY A 9 12.86 -43.96 37.18
CA GLY A 9 14.11 -43.18 37.16
C GLY A 9 14.42 -42.67 35.76
N ASN A 10 14.38 -43.55 34.75
CA ASN A 10 14.61 -43.19 33.35
C ASN A 10 13.59 -42.18 32.80
N LEU A 11 12.35 -42.20 33.28
CA LEU A 11 11.32 -41.23 32.88
C LEU A 11 11.59 -39.85 33.49
N ALA A 12 11.96 -39.81 34.78
CA ALA A 12 12.29 -38.58 35.49
C ALA A 12 13.53 -37.90 34.91
N ASP A 13 14.53 -38.69 34.49
CA ASP A 13 15.73 -38.15 33.85
C ASP A 13 15.46 -37.59 32.45
N LYS A 14 14.60 -38.25 31.65
CA LYS A 14 14.15 -37.72 30.35
C LYS A 14 13.38 -36.41 30.48
N LEU A 15 12.48 -36.30 31.47
CA LEU A 15 11.69 -35.09 31.73
C LEU A 15 12.55 -33.90 32.18
N LYS A 16 13.68 -34.15 32.84
CA LYS A 16 14.61 -33.09 33.27
C LYS A 16 15.55 -32.64 32.16
N GLN A 17 15.93 -33.55 31.26
CA GLN A 17 16.86 -33.24 30.16
C GLN A 17 16.17 -32.67 28.93
N GLU A 18 14.95 -33.11 28.61
CA GLU A 18 14.22 -32.62 27.45
C GLU A 18 13.44 -31.35 27.80
N ARG A 19 13.96 -30.20 27.37
CA ARG A 19 13.18 -28.96 27.38
C ARG A 19 11.96 -29.14 26.48
N PRO A 20 10.73 -28.79 26.92
CA PRO A 20 9.55 -28.89 26.08
C PRO A 20 9.77 -28.08 24.81
N LYS A 21 9.74 -28.74 23.65
CA LYS A 21 9.69 -28.04 22.36
C LYS A 21 8.30 -27.41 22.24
N THR A 22 8.18 -26.17 22.68
CA THR A 22 7.00 -25.36 22.35
C THR A 22 7.01 -25.13 20.84
N PRO A 23 5.95 -25.51 20.09
CA PRO A 23 5.87 -25.19 18.68
C PRO A 23 5.80 -23.66 18.55
N ILE A 24 6.89 -23.06 18.09
CA ILE A 24 6.94 -21.64 17.76
C ILE A 24 6.13 -21.48 16.47
N GLN A 25 4.99 -20.81 16.59
CA GLN A 25 4.16 -20.47 15.45
C GLN A 25 4.72 -19.19 14.81
N GLU A 26 5.39 -19.34 13.68
CA GLU A 26 5.83 -18.21 12.86
C GLU A 26 4.63 -17.62 12.11
N VAL A 27 4.26 -16.38 12.42
CA VAL A 27 3.23 -15.64 11.68
C VAL A 27 3.91 -14.85 10.56
N MET A 28 3.62 -15.22 9.31
CA MET A 28 3.99 -14.42 8.15
C MET A 28 2.93 -13.35 7.90
N PRO A 29 3.31 -12.07 7.70
CA PRO A 29 2.37 -11.04 7.30
C PRO A 29 1.75 -11.43 5.96
N VAL A 30 0.42 -11.36 5.88
CA VAL A 30 -0.32 -11.52 4.63
C VAL A 30 0.08 -10.35 3.74
N LYS A 31 0.91 -10.61 2.73
CA LYS A 31 1.21 -9.63 1.69
C LYS A 31 -0.08 -9.41 0.91
N ALA A 32 -0.69 -8.24 1.07
CA ALA A 32 -1.79 -7.82 0.21
C ALA A 32 -1.31 -7.92 -1.24
N GLU A 33 -2.11 -8.55 -2.09
CA GLU A 33 -1.82 -8.61 -3.51
C GLU A 33 -1.75 -7.17 -4.05
N PRO A 34 -0.69 -6.81 -4.81
CA PRO A 34 -0.58 -5.48 -5.36
C PRO A 34 -1.74 -5.30 -6.35
N VAL A 35 -2.60 -4.31 -6.08
CA VAL A 35 -3.56 -3.82 -7.07
C VAL A 35 -2.76 -3.50 -8.34
N PRO A 36 -3.16 -4.00 -9.52
CA PRO A 36 -2.44 -3.72 -10.75
C PRO A 36 -2.58 -2.23 -11.08
N ASN A 37 -1.63 -1.44 -10.60
CA ASN A 37 -1.49 -0.05 -10.99
C ASN A 37 -1.06 -0.03 -12.46
N GLU A 38 -1.70 0.84 -13.25
CA GLU A 38 -1.23 1.12 -14.61
C GLU A 38 0.25 1.56 -14.56
N PRO A 39 1.05 1.24 -15.60
CA PRO A 39 2.46 1.58 -15.62
C PRO A 39 2.64 3.11 -15.53
N GLU A 40 3.14 3.58 -14.39
CA GLU A 40 3.36 4.99 -14.15
C GLU A 40 4.64 5.48 -14.86
N VAL A 41 4.55 6.67 -15.48
CA VAL A 41 5.68 7.32 -16.15
C VAL A 41 5.99 8.65 -15.46
N GLN A 42 7.27 9.01 -15.35
CA GLN A 42 7.69 10.30 -14.81
C GLN A 42 7.31 11.45 -15.75
N PHE A 43 6.56 12.42 -15.24
CA PHE A 43 6.21 13.64 -15.96
C PHE A 43 6.94 14.85 -15.36
N ASN A 44 7.92 15.38 -16.09
CA ASN A 44 8.72 16.53 -15.67
C ASN A 44 8.19 17.81 -16.33
N ASN A 45 7.77 18.79 -15.53
CA ASN A 45 7.30 20.10 -16.01
C ASN A 45 7.92 21.25 -15.19
N ARG A 46 8.09 22.41 -15.82
CA ARG A 46 8.49 23.66 -15.15
C ARG A 46 7.25 24.47 -14.84
N ILE A 47 6.97 24.66 -13.55
CA ILE A 47 5.85 25.46 -13.06
C ILE A 47 6.32 26.69 -12.28
N PRO A 48 5.53 27.78 -12.24
CA PRO A 48 5.85 28.94 -11.42
C PRO A 48 5.95 28.58 -9.94
N LYS A 49 6.93 29.16 -9.22
CA LYS A 49 7.15 28.91 -7.79
C LYS A 49 5.91 29.21 -6.93
N GLY A 50 5.14 30.23 -7.29
CA GLY A 50 3.90 30.58 -6.60
C GLY A 50 2.81 29.52 -6.74
N LEU A 51 2.71 28.88 -7.91
CA LEU A 51 1.74 27.82 -8.17
C LEU A 51 2.06 26.57 -7.36
N LEU A 52 3.34 26.18 -7.30
CA LEU A 52 3.79 25.04 -6.49
C LEU A 52 3.45 25.22 -5.00
N LYS A 53 3.59 26.44 -4.46
CA LYS A 53 3.21 26.74 -3.07
C LYS A 53 1.72 26.54 -2.84
N ARG A 54 0.87 27.06 -3.73
CA ARG A 54 -0.59 26.91 -3.65
C ARG A 54 -1.03 25.45 -3.77
N LEU A 55 -0.40 24.70 -4.66
CA LEU A 55 -0.69 23.27 -4.84
C LEU A 55 -0.37 22.47 -3.57
N LYS A 56 0.76 22.79 -2.92
CA LYS A 56 1.17 22.15 -1.66
C LYS A 56 0.27 22.52 -0.49
N THR A 57 -0.14 23.79 -0.37
CA THR A 57 -1.08 24.20 0.68
C THR A 57 -2.43 23.52 0.49
N PHE A 58 -2.91 23.44 -0.75
CA PHE A 58 -4.15 22.73 -1.08
C PHE A 58 -4.06 21.24 -0.72
N GLY A 59 -2.98 20.54 -1.14
CA GLY A 59 -2.81 19.13 -0.77
C GLY A 59 -2.76 18.90 0.75
N LEU A 60 -2.24 19.86 1.53
CA LEU A 60 -2.22 19.79 2.99
C LEU A 60 -3.61 20.05 3.62
N GLU A 61 -4.44 20.89 2.99
CA GLU A 61 -5.80 21.19 3.48
C GLU A 61 -6.77 20.03 3.28
N TYR A 62 -6.64 19.29 2.17
CA TYR A 62 -7.57 18.23 1.77
C TYR A 62 -7.03 16.81 1.96
N ASP A 63 -5.83 16.67 2.54
CA ASP A 63 -5.12 15.38 2.71
C ASP A 63 -5.00 14.59 1.40
N GLU A 64 -4.78 15.31 0.28
CA GLU A 64 -4.66 14.73 -1.05
C GLU A 64 -3.20 14.71 -1.52
N SER A 65 -2.82 13.65 -2.22
CA SER A 65 -1.50 13.55 -2.83
C SER A 65 -1.37 14.56 -3.96
N LEU A 66 -0.20 15.20 -4.05
CA LEU A 66 0.15 16.10 -5.14
C LEU A 66 0.05 15.41 -6.51
N LYS A 67 0.25 14.09 -6.55
CA LYS A 67 0.09 13.29 -7.77
C LYS A 67 -1.37 13.24 -8.21
N ASP A 68 -2.28 12.95 -7.28
CA ASP A 68 -3.71 12.75 -7.57
C ASP A 68 -4.33 14.09 -8.02
N ILE A 69 -3.96 15.19 -7.36
CA ILE A 69 -4.37 16.54 -7.78
C ILE A 69 -3.92 16.84 -9.21
N ASN A 70 -2.68 16.47 -9.57
CA ASN A 70 -2.18 16.68 -10.93
C ASN A 70 -2.92 15.81 -11.95
N ILE A 71 -3.21 14.54 -11.64
CA ILE A 71 -3.97 13.65 -12.52
C ILE A 71 -5.36 14.23 -12.78
N GLN A 72 -6.09 14.59 -11.73
CA GLN A 72 -7.42 15.17 -11.84
C GLN A 72 -7.41 16.46 -12.68
N ALA A 73 -6.45 17.36 -12.44
CA ALA A 73 -6.34 18.59 -13.22
C ALA A 73 -6.06 18.33 -14.71
N LEU A 74 -5.21 17.33 -15.02
CA LEU A 74 -4.90 16.95 -16.40
C LEU A 74 -6.11 16.30 -17.09
N GLU A 75 -6.81 15.38 -16.43
CA GLU A 75 -8.04 14.76 -16.95
C GLU A 75 -9.15 15.78 -17.20
N LEU A 76 -9.34 16.71 -16.25
CA LEU A 76 -10.28 17.81 -16.42
C LEU A 76 -9.89 18.70 -17.60
N TYR A 77 -8.62 19.05 -17.75
CA TYR A 77 -8.16 19.85 -18.88
C TYR A 77 -8.40 19.15 -20.22
N LEU A 78 -8.07 17.85 -20.31
CA LEU A 78 -8.27 17.05 -21.52
C LEU A 78 -9.77 16.89 -21.86
N SER A 79 -10.61 16.60 -20.86
CA SER A 79 -12.05 16.45 -21.06
C SER A 79 -12.74 17.75 -21.48
N HIS A 80 -12.32 18.91 -20.95
CA HIS A 80 -12.82 20.21 -21.39
C HIS A 80 -12.41 20.54 -22.83
N LYS A 81 -11.19 20.19 -23.23
CA LYS A 81 -10.68 20.41 -24.60
C LYS A 81 -11.17 19.39 -25.62
N ALA A 82 -11.69 18.24 -25.19
CA ALA A 82 -12.32 17.25 -26.08
C ALA A 82 -13.78 17.58 -26.45
N LYS A 83 -14.42 18.54 -25.75
CA LYS A 83 -15.81 18.96 -25.97
C LYS A 83 -16.09 20.25 -26.78
N PRO A 84 -15.14 21.08 -27.26
CA PRO A 84 -15.51 22.34 -27.92
C PRO A 84 -15.49 22.18 -29.44
N GLU A 85 -16.65 21.86 -30.06
CA GLU A 85 -16.98 22.29 -31.46
C GLU A 85 -18.37 21.86 -32.01
N GLN A 86 -19.32 21.36 -31.19
CA GLN A 86 -20.64 20.94 -31.72
C GLN A 86 -21.81 21.93 -31.49
N THR A 87 -21.58 23.16 -31.04
CA THR A 87 -22.69 24.08 -30.68
C THR A 87 -22.74 25.42 -31.43
N ILE A 88 -22.07 25.56 -32.58
CA ILE A 88 -22.27 26.76 -33.43
C ILE A 88 -22.39 26.38 -34.92
N LYS A 89 -23.40 25.57 -35.26
CA LYS A 89 -24.02 25.55 -36.60
C LYS A 89 -25.47 25.11 -36.41
N ASN A 90 -26.40 26.05 -36.41
CA ASN A 90 -27.83 25.94 -36.77
C ASN A 90 -28.62 27.09 -36.12
N ALA A 91 -28.31 28.32 -36.53
CA ALA A 91 -29.21 29.47 -36.39
C ALA A 91 -28.73 30.52 -37.41
N GLU A 92 -29.15 30.32 -38.66
CA GLU A 92 -29.57 31.35 -39.64
C GLU A 92 -29.86 30.68 -41.00
#